data_AF-A0A2U2ZA37-F1
#
_entry.id   AF-A0A2U2ZA37-F1
#
_cell.length_a   1.000
_cell.length_b   1.000
_cell.length_c   1.000
_cell.angle_alpha   90.00
_cell.angle_beta   90.00
_cell.angle_gamma   90.00
#
_symmetry.space_group_name_H-M   'P 1'
#
loop_
_entity.id
_entity.type
_entity.pdbx_description
1 polymer ?
#
loop_
_entity_poly.entity_id
_entity_poly.type
_entity_poly.pdbx_seq_one_letter_code
_entity_poly.pdbx_strand_id
1 'polypeptide(L)'
;MATKKYTVTLPEELAEAIRAEVGPGGFSRYVTQAIERRREQDRLGEAVAWWEEEYGEATEAELAEAEAERREIERRHAELARAQRVAAGEPIEATPEEQRRAAA
;
A
#
# COMPACT_ATOMS: atom_id res chain seq x y z
N MET A 1 11.82 -5.02 -20.08
CA MET A 1 13.04 -5.53 -19.40
C MET A 1 13.30 -6.96 -19.86
N ALA A 2 14.57 -7.35 -20.03
CA ALA A 2 14.90 -8.73 -20.36
C ALA A 2 14.76 -9.63 -19.12
N THR A 3 14.08 -10.76 -19.25
CA THR A 3 13.90 -11.75 -18.18
C THR A 3 14.94 -12.86 -18.32
N LYS A 4 15.63 -13.19 -17.22
CA LYS A 4 16.56 -14.33 -17.16
C LYS A 4 15.99 -15.39 -16.22
N LYS A 5 16.04 -16.66 -16.63
CA LYS A 5 15.60 -17.79 -15.79
C LYS A 5 16.67 -18.09 -14.75
N TYR A 6 16.27 -18.11 -13.49
CA TYR A 6 17.05 -18.62 -12.36
C TYR A 6 16.33 -19.85 -11.80
N THR A 7 17.09 -20.87 -11.39
CA THR A 7 16.54 -22.07 -10.74
C THR A 7 16.88 -22.01 -9.25
N VAL A 8 15.86 -22.19 -8.41
CA VAL A 8 15.98 -22.26 -6.95
C VAL A 8 15.21 -23.47 -6.45
N THR A 9 15.69 -24.09 -5.38
CA THR A 9 14.99 -25.19 -4.71
C THR A 9 14.07 -24.61 -3.65
N LEU A 10 12.79 -25.00 -3.66
CA LEU A 10 11.77 -24.57 -2.72
C LEU A 10 11.16 -25.80 -2.03
N PRO A 11 10.67 -25.68 -0.79
CA PRO A 11 9.86 -26.72 -0.17
C PRO A 11 8.65 -27.06 -1.06
N GLU A 12 8.42 -28.34 -1.30
CA GLU A 12 7.33 -28.82 -2.17
C GLU A 12 5.97 -28.31 -1.69
N GLU A 13 5.70 -28.45 -0.39
CA GLU A 13 4.44 -28.00 0.21
C GLU A 13 4.17 -26.50 -0.04
N LEU A 14 5.21 -25.67 0.06
CA LEU A 14 5.10 -24.23 -0.21
C LEU A 14 4.85 -23.94 -1.70
N ALA A 15 5.57 -24.62 -2.58
CA ALA A 15 5.43 -24.43 -4.01
C ALA A 15 4.02 -24.82 -4.49
N GLU A 16 3.48 -25.93 -3.99
CA GLU A 16 2.14 -26.40 -4.33
C GLU A 16 1.05 -25.52 -3.71
N ALA A 17 1.23 -25.05 -2.47
CA ALA A 17 0.31 -24.10 -1.84
C ALA A 17 0.18 -22.82 -2.68
N ILE A 18 1.30 -22.24 -3.11
CA ILE A 18 1.30 -21.04 -3.96
C ILE A 18 0.66 -21.35 -5.31
N ARG A 19 0.98 -22.50 -5.95
CA ARG A 19 0.38 -22.89 -7.24
C ARG A 19 -1.13 -23.02 -7.15
N ALA A 20 -1.65 -23.56 -6.04
CA ALA A 20 -3.08 -23.68 -5.81
C ALA A 20 -3.76 -22.31 -5.67
N GLU A 21 -3.11 -21.34 -5.02
CA GLU A 21 -3.63 -19.99 -4.83
C GLU A 21 -3.61 -19.16 -6.12
N VAL A 22 -2.50 -19.16 -6.86
CA VAL A 22 -2.29 -18.25 -8.00
C VAL A 22 -2.72 -18.83 -9.34
N GLY A 23 -3.01 -20.14 -9.38
CA GLY A 23 -3.43 -20.85 -10.56
C GLY A 23 -2.32 -21.08 -11.60
N PRO A 24 -2.69 -21.71 -12.75
CA PRO A 24 -1.74 -22.06 -13.80
C PRO A 24 -1.10 -20.80 -14.40
N GLY A 25 0.24 -20.80 -14.49
CA GLY A 25 1.02 -19.69 -15.04
C GLY A 25 1.21 -18.49 -14.10
N GLY A 26 0.55 -18.46 -12.94
CA GLY A 26 0.68 -17.37 -11.96
C GLY A 26 1.93 -17.44 -11.08
N PHE A 27 2.56 -18.61 -10.98
CA PHE A 27 3.65 -18.87 -10.03
C PHE A 27 4.85 -17.94 -10.21
N SER A 28 5.34 -17.77 -11.44
CA SER A 28 6.49 -16.88 -11.70
C SER A 28 6.17 -15.42 -11.38
N ARG A 29 4.93 -14.96 -11.66
CA ARG A 29 4.51 -13.59 -11.34
C ARG A 29 4.46 -13.38 -9.83
N TYR A 30 3.90 -14.34 -9.10
CA TYR A 30 3.86 -14.32 -7.64
C TYR A 30 5.26 -14.22 -7.04
N VAL A 31 6.18 -15.09 -7.49
CA VAL A 31 7.57 -15.09 -7.00
C VAL A 31 8.26 -13.77 -7.30
N THR A 32 8.09 -13.22 -8.52
CA THR A 32 8.65 -11.90 -8.86
C THR A 32 8.14 -10.81 -7.92
N GLN A 33 6.81 -10.72 -7.72
CA GLN A 33 6.21 -9.71 -6.85
C GLN A 33 6.64 -9.89 -5.39
N ALA A 34 6.72 -11.13 -4.90
CA ALA A 34 7.17 -11.42 -3.55
C ALA A 34 8.63 -10.99 -3.34
N ILE A 35 9.51 -11.24 -4.30
CA ILE A 35 10.92 -10.82 -4.23
C ILE A 35 11.05 -9.30 -4.32
N GLU A 36 10.28 -8.64 -5.19
CA GLU A 36 10.26 -7.18 -5.29
C GLU A 36 9.79 -6.54 -3.98
N ARG A 37 8.66 -7.02 -3.43
CA ARG A 37 8.13 -6.59 -2.13
C ARG A 37 9.16 -6.80 -1.02
N ARG A 38 9.82 -7.96 -1.00
CA ARG A 38 10.79 -8.29 0.04
C ARG A 38 12.02 -7.38 -0.04
N ARG A 39 12.55 -7.16 -1.24
CA ARG A 39 13.69 -6.26 -1.45
C ARG A 39 13.36 -4.83 -1.03
N GLU A 40 12.15 -4.37 -1.29
CA GLU A 40 11.71 -3.05 -0.84
C GLU A 40 11.65 -2.98 0.68
N GLN A 41 11.09 -4.01 1.33
CA GLN A 41 11.07 -4.07 2.79
C GLN A 41 12.46 -4.13 3.41
N ASP A 42 13.40 -4.89 2.82
CA ASP A 42 14.78 -4.98 3.31
C ASP A 42 15.45 -3.59 3.26
N ARG A 43 15.27 -2.83 2.17
CA ARG A 43 15.78 -1.45 2.06
C ARG A 43 15.14 -0.48 3.05
N LEU A 44 13.84 -0.60 3.28
CA LEU A 44 13.15 0.21 4.29
C LEU A 44 13.67 -0.13 5.69
N GLY A 45 13.92 -1.41 5.97
CA GLY A 45 14.54 -1.85 7.22
C GLY A 45 15.94 -1.28 7.44
N GLU A 46 16.77 -1.26 6.40
CA GLU A 46 18.10 -0.61 6.44
C GLU A 46 17.99 0.89 6.75
N ALA A 47 17.03 1.59 6.15
CA ALA A 47 16.81 3.01 6.40
C ALA A 47 16.32 3.29 7.84
N VAL A 48 15.40 2.47 8.34
CA VAL A 48 14.90 2.56 9.73
C VAL A 48 16.04 2.31 10.71
N ALA A 49 16.84 1.27 10.50
CA ALA A 49 17.97 0.96 11.36
C ALA A 49 18.98 2.12 11.44
N TRP A 50 19.25 2.79 10.31
CA TRP A 50 20.10 3.98 10.30
C TRP A 50 19.50 5.13 11.13
N TRP A 51 18.18 5.34 11.08
CA TRP A 51 17.52 6.37 11.89
C TRP A 51 17.51 6.03 13.38
N GLU A 52 17.29 4.77 13.72
CA GLU A 52 17.31 4.31 15.11
C GLU A 52 18.73 4.39 15.71
N GLU A 53 19.77 4.20 14.92
CA GLU A 53 21.16 4.41 15.36
C GLU A 53 21.43 5.88 15.72
N GLU A 54 20.91 6.82 14.92
CA GLU A 54 21.15 8.26 15.11
C GLU A 54 20.22 8.90 16.16
N TYR A 55 18.95 8.47 16.22
CA TYR A 55 17.90 9.13 17.01
C TYR A 55 17.31 8.26 18.12
N GLY A 56 17.61 6.96 18.13
CA GLY A 56 16.96 5.98 19.00
C GLY A 56 15.64 5.44 18.45
N GLU A 57 15.11 4.41 19.10
CA GLU A 57 13.80 3.83 18.76
C GLU A 57 12.67 4.83 18.97
N ALA A 58 11.73 4.89 18.03
CA ALA A 58 10.56 5.75 18.14
C ALA A 58 9.62 5.26 19.25
N THR A 59 9.27 6.15 20.17
CA THR A 59 8.35 5.83 21.27
C THR A 59 6.90 5.76 20.79
N GLU A 60 6.06 5.02 21.51
CA GLU A 60 4.62 4.94 21.20
C GLU A 60 3.94 6.32 21.21
N ALA A 61 4.40 7.24 22.07
CA ALA A 61 3.88 8.60 22.16
C ALA A 61 4.22 9.41 20.89
N GLU A 62 5.47 9.34 20.42
CA GLU A 62 5.91 10.02 19.19
C GLU A 62 5.19 9.44 17.96
N LEU A 63 5.00 8.12 17.90
CA LEU A 63 4.23 7.48 16.83
C LEU A 63 2.76 7.92 16.84
N ALA A 64 2.15 8.07 18.01
CA ALA A 64 0.77 8.54 18.15
C ALA A 64 0.62 10.02 17.71
N GLU A 65 1.59 10.87 18.06
CA GLU A 65 1.64 12.27 17.62
C GLU A 65 1.78 12.35 16.09
N ALA A 66 2.75 11.62 15.52
CA ALA A 66 2.96 11.56 14.07
C ALA A 66 1.74 11.03 13.30
N GLU A 67 1.04 10.03 13.83
CA GLU A 67 -0.20 9.51 13.25
C GLU A 67 -1.33 10.56 13.28
N ALA A 68 -1.44 11.33 14.37
CA ALA A 68 -2.43 12.40 14.48
C ALA A 68 -2.15 13.51 13.45
N GLU A 69 -0.89 13.91 13.31
CA GLU A 69 -0.45 14.89 12.30
C GLU A 69 -0.73 14.38 10.89
N ARG A 70 -0.35 13.14 10.58
CA ARG A 70 -0.60 12.53 9.25
C ARG A 70 -2.09 12.57 8.90
N ARG A 71 -2.97 12.20 9.83
CA ARG A 71 -4.42 12.25 9.62
C ARG A 71 -4.93 13.67 9.38
N GLU A 72 -4.38 14.67 10.04
CA GLU A 72 -4.74 16.07 9.77
C GLU A 72 -4.34 16.49 8.36
N ILE A 73 -3.11 16.16 7.96
CA ILE A 73 -2.61 16.43 6.62
C ILE A 73 -3.51 15.76 5.58
N GLU A 74 -3.84 14.47 5.76
CA GLU A 74 -4.75 13.74 4.87
C GLU A 74 -6.13 14.40 4.75
N ARG A 75 -6.72 14.85 5.87
CA ARG A 75 -8.00 15.58 5.86
C ARG A 75 -7.90 16.86 5.04
N ARG A 76 -6.85 17.67 5.28
CA ARG A 76 -6.61 18.91 4.55
C ARG A 76 -6.46 18.66 3.05
N HIS A 77 -5.72 17.63 2.65
CA HIS A 77 -5.59 17.23 1.25
C HIS A 77 -6.92 16.79 0.64
N ALA A 78 -7.73 16.03 1.38
CA ALA A 78 -9.05 15.60 0.91
C ALA A 78 -10.00 16.80 0.71
N GLU A 79 -9.98 17.78 1.61
CA GLU A 79 -10.75 19.02 1.49
C GLU A 79 -10.33 19.83 0.27
N LEU A 80 -9.02 20.01 0.06
CA LEU A 80 -8.48 20.70 -1.12
C LEU A 80 -8.86 19.96 -2.42
N ALA A 81 -8.73 18.64 -2.45
CA ALA A 81 -9.12 17.83 -3.61
C ALA A 81 -10.62 17.92 -3.89
N ARG A 82 -11.47 17.97 -2.85
CA ARG A 82 -12.91 18.21 -3.01
C ARG A 82 -13.19 19.61 -3.57
N ALA A 83 -12.57 20.65 -3.00
CA ALA A 83 -12.75 22.02 -3.47
C ALA A 83 -12.30 22.19 -4.94
N GLN A 84 -11.20 21.54 -5.34
CA GLN A 84 -10.74 21.54 -6.73
C GLN A 84 -11.71 20.86 -7.68
N ARG A 85 -12.28 19.70 -7.31
CA ARG A 85 -13.30 19.02 -8.13
C ARG A 85 -14.57 19.84 -8.30
N VAL A 86 -15.02 20.50 -7.22
CA VAL A 86 -16.15 21.45 -7.29
C VAL A 86 -15.84 22.62 -8.21
N ALA A 87 -14.65 23.21 -8.09
CA ALA A 87 -14.22 24.30 -8.97
C ALA A 87 -14.08 23.87 -10.43
N ALA A 88 -13.72 22.61 -10.69
CA ALA A 88 -13.66 22.02 -12.03
C ALA A 88 -15.05 21.65 -12.60
N GLY A 89 -16.14 21.82 -11.83
CA GLY A 89 -17.49 21.47 -12.25
C GLY A 89 -17.73 19.96 -12.33
N GLU A 90 -16.89 19.15 -11.69
CA GLU A 90 -17.12 17.71 -11.62
C GLU A 90 -18.31 17.43 -10.69
N PRO A 91 -19.20 16.47 -11.06
CA PRO A 91 -20.33 16.12 -10.20
C PRO A 91 -19.81 15.57 -8.88
N ILE A 92 -20.16 16.24 -7.78
CA ILE A 92 -20.07 15.64 -6.45
C ILE A 92 -21.08 14.49 -6.48
N GLU A 93 -20.63 13.24 -6.48
CA GLU A 93 -21.54 12.10 -6.37
C GLU A 93 -22.47 12.32 -5.17
N ALA A 94 -23.76 12.46 -5.47
CA ALA A 94 -24.79 12.66 -4.46
C ALA A 94 -24.72 11.48 -3.49
N THR A 95 -24.80 11.77 -2.19
CA THR A 95 -24.82 10.72 -1.19
C THR A 95 -25.99 9.75 -1.46
N PRO A 96 -25.89 8.45 -1.11
CA PRO A 96 -26.96 7.48 -1.36
C PRO A 96 -28.33 7.85 -0.76
N GLU A 97 -28.40 8.81 0.16
CA GLU A 97 -29.64 9.37 0.70
C GLU A 97 -30.24 10.46 -0.20
N GLU A 98 -29.42 11.32 -0.80
CA GLU A 98 -29.89 12.36 -1.72
C GLU A 98 -30.43 11.77 -3.02
N GLN A 99 -29.84 10.67 -3.50
CA GLN A 99 -30.35 9.93 -4.66
C GLN A 99 -31.72 9.27 -4.38
N ARG A 100 -31.93 8.79 -3.15
CA ARG A 100 -33.22 8.21 -2.74
C ARG A 100 -34.33 9.25 -2.60
N ARG A 101 -33.98 10.48 -2.20
CA ARG A 101 -34.94 11.60 -2.11
C ARG A 101 -35.37 12.16 -3.47
N ALA A 102 -34.50 12.11 -4.48
CA ALA A 102 -34.81 12.57 -5.83
C ALA A 102 -35.66 11.57 -6.64
N ALA A 103 -35.77 10.31 -6.19
CA ALA A 103 -36.53 9.25 -6.82
C ALA A 103 -37.93 9.03 -6.23
N ALA A 104 -38.36 9.88 -5.28
CA ALA A 104 -39.67 9.85 -4.62
C ALA A 104 -40.49 11.09 -4.99
#